data_AF-A0A093PJJ7-F1
#
_entry.id   AF-A0A093PJJ7-F1
#
_cell.length_a   1.000
_cell.length_b   1.000
_cell.length_c   1.000
_cell.angle_alpha   90.00
_cell.angle_beta   90.00
_cell.angle_gamma   90.00
#
_symmetry.space_group_name_H-M   'P 1'
#
loop_
_entity.id
_entity.type
_entity.pdbx_description
1 polymer ?
#
loop_
_entity_poly.entity_id
_entity_poly.type
_entity_poly.pdbx_seq_one_letter_code
_entity_poly.pdbx_strand_id
1 'polypeptide(L)'
;APWRPALLLLSPVLPPAGGRQPTFSTTCARCSKNRRLRQKRVISERKLTRYFVDHRTVRVVGGRGGGGGHSFYSEPRKIFGGPDGGNGGDGGHVILKADQQMKSLSSVLPFYQGFHGEKGGSKNCYGANGAYVYVKVPVGTLVKEDGKVLADLTRHGEEYIAAYGGAGGKGNRFFLSNENRAPTLFTPGEPGQERVLHLELKTTAHAGLV
;
A
#
# COMPACT_ATOMS: atom_id res chain seq x y z
N ALA A 1 7.41 68.24 -38.50
CA ALA A 1 8.00 68.64 -39.80
C ALA A 1 8.83 69.90 -39.57
N PRO A 2 9.99 70.13 -40.22
CA PRO A 2 10.42 69.65 -41.54
C PRO A 2 11.78 68.88 -41.50
N TRP A 3 12.02 67.83 -42.29
CA TRP A 3 12.46 67.69 -43.69
C TRP A 3 13.89 67.08 -43.76
N ARG A 4 14.02 66.09 -44.67
CA ARG A 4 15.20 65.27 -45.04
C ARG A 4 16.16 66.10 -45.94
N PRO A 5 17.10 65.54 -46.75
CA PRO A 5 17.75 64.20 -46.82
C PRO A 5 19.29 64.27 -47.04
N ALA A 6 19.99 63.13 -47.02
CA ALA A 6 21.10 62.88 -47.95
C ALA A 6 21.32 61.37 -48.13
N LEU A 7 21.48 60.99 -49.39
CA LEU A 7 21.54 59.64 -49.95
C LEU A 7 22.96 59.07 -49.94
N LEU A 8 23.02 57.73 -49.90
CA LEU A 8 23.93 56.82 -50.62
C LEU A 8 25.44 56.83 -50.30
N LEU A 9 25.97 55.64 -49.98
CA LEU A 9 26.64 54.81 -51.00
C LEU A 9 26.88 53.39 -50.46
N LEU A 10 26.42 52.41 -51.24
CA LEU A 10 26.66 50.98 -51.07
C LEU A 10 28.10 50.62 -51.41
N SER A 11 28.67 49.66 -50.68
CA SER A 11 29.78 48.81 -51.13
C SER A 11 29.80 47.49 -50.34
N PRO A 12 30.33 46.41 -50.94
CA PRO A 12 29.74 45.08 -50.83
C PRO A 12 30.57 44.12 -49.97
N VAL A 13 29.95 43.23 -49.19
CA VAL A 13 30.64 42.05 -48.65
C VAL A 13 29.71 40.83 -48.59
N LEU A 14 30.18 39.80 -49.29
CA LEU A 14 29.88 38.38 -49.37
C LEU A 14 28.88 37.70 -48.40
N PRO A 15 28.13 36.68 -48.89
CA PRO A 15 27.27 35.83 -48.06
C PRO A 15 28.09 34.77 -47.30
N PRO A 16 27.74 34.44 -46.05
CA PRO A 16 28.24 33.22 -45.42
C PRO A 16 27.52 31.99 -45.99
N ALA A 17 28.31 31.13 -46.64
CA ALA A 17 27.95 29.78 -47.00
C ALA A 17 27.69 28.92 -45.75
N GLY A 18 26.70 28.02 -45.81
CA GLY A 18 26.61 26.93 -44.83
C GLY A 18 25.21 26.49 -44.41
N GLY A 19 24.23 26.44 -45.32
CA GLY A 19 23.01 25.66 -45.08
C GLY A 19 23.31 24.17 -45.10
N ARG A 20 23.36 23.52 -43.94
CA ARG A 20 23.30 22.06 -43.81
C ARG A 20 21.98 21.66 -43.19
N GLN A 21 21.05 21.28 -44.06
CA GLN A 21 19.97 20.38 -43.68
C GLN A 21 20.60 19.04 -43.25
N PRO A 22 20.17 18.42 -42.14
CA PRO A 22 20.50 17.03 -41.89
C PRO A 22 19.69 16.17 -42.87
N THR A 23 20.40 15.64 -43.86
CA THR A 23 19.94 14.58 -44.75
C THR A 23 19.58 13.35 -43.92
N PHE A 24 18.36 12.84 -44.10
CA PHE A 24 17.97 11.52 -43.64
C PHE A 24 18.86 10.48 -44.34
N SER A 25 19.87 9.98 -43.62
CA SER A 25 20.66 8.83 -44.04
C SER A 25 20.10 7.58 -43.39
N THR A 26 19.27 6.87 -44.16
CA THR A 26 19.01 5.45 -43.95
C THR A 26 20.29 4.67 -44.22
N THR A 27 20.71 3.93 -43.20
CA THR A 27 21.55 2.70 -43.19
C THR A 27 22.79 2.80 -42.30
N CYS A 28 22.62 2.49 -41.02
CA CYS A 28 23.67 1.80 -40.26
C CYS A 28 23.16 0.38 -39.93
N ALA A 29 23.35 -0.52 -40.89
CA ALA A 29 23.16 -1.95 -40.72
C ALA A 29 24.32 -2.51 -39.86
N ARG A 30 24.42 -2.12 -38.59
CA ARG A 30 25.31 -2.73 -37.58
C ARG A 30 25.09 -2.19 -36.17
N CYS A 31 23.87 -2.32 -35.67
CA CYS A 31 23.63 -2.38 -34.22
C CYS A 31 22.43 -3.29 -33.89
N SER A 32 22.44 -4.50 -34.43
CA SER A 32 21.63 -5.61 -33.91
C SER A 32 22.27 -6.13 -32.62
N LYS A 33 22.25 -5.33 -31.55
CA LYS A 33 22.52 -5.83 -30.20
C LYS A 33 21.27 -6.51 -29.69
N ASN A 34 21.18 -7.80 -30.02
CA ASN A 34 20.56 -8.88 -29.25
C ASN A 34 19.60 -8.41 -28.13
N ARG A 35 18.39 -7.97 -28.49
CA ARG A 35 17.26 -7.99 -27.56
C ARG A 35 16.92 -9.46 -27.35
N ARG A 36 17.64 -10.13 -26.45
CA ARG A 36 17.17 -11.39 -25.88
C ARG A 36 15.82 -11.09 -25.27
N LEU A 37 14.75 -11.43 -25.99
CA LEU A 37 13.43 -11.59 -25.41
C LEU A 37 13.67 -12.39 -24.13
N ARG A 38 13.41 -11.79 -22.97
CA ARG A 38 13.42 -12.50 -21.70
C ARG A 38 12.46 -13.66 -21.91
N GLN A 39 13.00 -14.83 -22.21
CA GLN A 39 12.22 -16.05 -22.28
C GLN A 39 11.56 -16.13 -20.91
N LYS A 40 10.24 -15.93 -20.85
CA LYS A 40 9.46 -16.28 -19.67
C LYS A 40 9.87 -17.71 -19.38
N ARG A 41 10.49 -17.95 -18.22
CA ARG A 41 10.78 -19.32 -17.78
C ARG A 41 9.45 -20.05 -17.86
N VAL A 42 9.33 -20.99 -18.79
CA VAL A 42 8.19 -21.89 -18.82
C VAL A 42 8.30 -22.67 -17.52
N ILE A 43 7.42 -22.32 -16.59
CA ILE A 43 7.30 -23.05 -15.33
C ILE A 43 6.94 -24.47 -15.74
N SER A 44 7.73 -25.45 -15.31
CA SER A 44 7.49 -26.85 -15.64
C SER A 44 6.07 -27.26 -15.22
N GLU A 45 5.36 -28.00 -16.07
CA GLU A 45 3.98 -28.46 -15.80
C GLU A 45 3.88 -29.24 -14.48
N ARG A 46 4.98 -29.88 -14.03
CA ARG A 46 5.11 -30.55 -12.73
C ARG A 46 5.16 -29.62 -11.51
N LYS A 47 5.35 -28.31 -11.72
CA LYS A 47 5.21 -27.28 -10.68
C LYS A 47 3.80 -26.67 -10.67
N LEU A 48 2.99 -27.01 -11.69
CA LEU A 48 1.58 -26.66 -11.87
C LEU A 48 0.62 -27.80 -11.50
N THR A 49 1.13 -28.97 -11.05
CA THR A 49 0.35 -29.94 -10.27
C THR A 49 -0.04 -29.27 -8.96
N ARG A 50 -1.10 -28.46 -9.06
CA ARG A 50 -1.86 -27.86 -7.97
C ARG A 50 -2.35 -29.02 -7.12
N TYR A 51 -1.62 -29.34 -6.06
CA TYR A 51 -2.20 -30.11 -4.97
C TYR A 51 -3.39 -29.30 -4.45
N PHE A 52 -4.56 -29.91 -4.55
CA PHE A 52 -5.79 -29.36 -4.02
C PHE A 52 -5.69 -29.42 -2.48
N VAL A 53 -5.98 -28.30 -1.84
CA VAL A 53 -5.86 -28.16 -0.38
C VAL A 53 -7.20 -27.67 0.14
N ASP A 54 -7.83 -28.52 0.95
CA ASP A 54 -9.11 -28.26 1.60
C ASP A 54 -8.96 -27.72 3.01
N HIS A 55 -7.82 -27.96 3.66
CA HIS A 55 -7.54 -27.52 5.02
C HIS A 55 -6.25 -26.72 5.08
N ARG A 56 -6.27 -25.58 5.77
CA ARG A 56 -5.06 -24.77 5.98
C ARG A 56 -5.10 -23.97 7.26
N THR A 57 -4.03 -24.05 8.03
CA THR A 57 -3.82 -23.17 9.19
C THR A 57 -3.11 -21.90 8.74
N VAL A 58 -3.62 -20.75 9.18
CA VAL A 58 -3.11 -19.42 8.83
C VAL A 58 -2.96 -18.59 10.09
N ARG A 59 -1.77 -18.04 10.30
CA ARG A 59 -1.52 -17.05 11.34
C ARG A 59 -1.79 -15.66 10.78
N VAL A 60 -2.72 -14.94 11.40
CA VAL A 60 -3.11 -13.59 11.01
C VAL A 60 -2.77 -12.61 12.12
N VAL A 61 -2.11 -11.52 11.75
CA VAL A 61 -1.72 -10.45 12.68
C VAL A 61 -2.23 -9.13 12.15
N GLY A 62 -3.05 -8.43 12.94
CA GLY A 62 -3.49 -7.08 12.64
C GLY A 62 -2.32 -6.10 12.65
N GLY A 63 -2.43 -5.03 11.87
CA GLY A 63 -1.47 -3.94 11.94
C GLY A 63 -1.43 -3.35 13.35
N ARG A 64 -0.23 -3.03 13.85
CA ARG A 64 -0.07 -2.22 15.08
C ARG A 64 -0.55 -0.79 14.84
N GLY A 65 -1.23 -0.20 15.81
CA GLY A 65 -1.57 1.22 15.80
C GLY A 65 -0.33 2.11 15.98
N GLY A 66 -0.33 3.26 15.32
CA GLY A 66 0.72 4.25 15.46
C GLY A 66 0.72 4.91 16.84
N GLY A 67 1.89 5.27 17.36
CA GLY A 67 1.99 5.99 18.64
C GLY A 67 1.50 7.43 18.54
N GLY A 68 0.85 7.93 19.59
CA GLY A 68 0.59 9.35 19.76
C GLY A 68 1.89 10.13 19.94
N GLY A 69 1.98 11.32 19.36
CA GLY A 69 3.11 12.21 19.50
C GLY A 69 2.98 13.13 20.71
N HIS A 70 4.10 13.40 21.37
CA HIS A 70 4.22 14.50 22.32
C HIS A 70 5.07 15.61 21.68
N SER A 71 4.46 16.76 21.45
CA SER A 71 5.18 17.96 21.01
C SER A 71 4.47 19.23 21.45
N PHE A 72 5.23 20.31 21.51
CA PHE A 72 4.71 21.66 21.73
C PHE A 72 5.03 22.52 20.52
N TYR A 73 4.09 23.39 20.19
CA TYR A 73 4.26 24.34 19.10
C TYR A 73 5.39 25.32 19.43
N SER A 74 6.30 25.54 18.49
CA SER A 74 7.39 26.49 18.66
C SER A 74 7.33 27.53 17.56
N GLU A 75 7.27 28.80 17.96
CA GLU A 75 7.22 29.96 17.08
C GLU A 75 8.24 31.00 17.53
N PRO A 76 8.95 31.67 16.60
CA PRO A 76 9.85 32.75 16.96
C PRO A 76 9.15 33.83 17.80
N ARG A 77 9.79 34.26 18.89
CA ARG A 77 9.28 35.26 19.86
C ARG A 77 8.09 34.82 20.70
N LYS A 78 7.73 33.53 20.69
CA LYS A 78 6.75 32.94 21.61
C LYS A 78 7.44 31.95 22.54
N ILE A 79 7.52 32.30 23.82
CA ILE A 79 8.26 31.51 24.83
C ILE A 79 7.53 30.18 25.13
N PHE A 80 6.19 30.21 25.22
CA PHE A 80 5.37 29.03 25.50
C PHE A 80 4.32 28.82 24.42
N GLY A 81 4.45 27.73 23.67
CA GLY A 81 3.42 27.25 22.75
C GLY A 81 2.52 26.19 23.39
N GLY A 82 1.32 26.05 22.84
CA GLY A 82 0.39 24.99 23.24
C GLY A 82 0.84 23.61 22.75
N PRO A 83 0.21 22.53 23.24
CA PRO A 83 0.47 21.17 22.77
C PRO A 83 0.05 21.02 21.30
N ASP A 84 0.92 20.43 20.48
CA ASP A 84 0.69 20.23 19.05
C ASP A 84 1.01 18.79 18.57
N GLY A 85 1.12 17.84 19.49
CA GLY A 85 1.35 16.44 19.16
C GLY A 85 0.08 15.79 18.61
N GLY A 86 0.19 15.22 17.41
CA GLY A 86 -0.89 14.51 16.75
C GLY A 86 -1.10 13.09 17.29
N ASN A 87 -2.28 12.55 17.01
CA ASN A 87 -2.60 11.13 17.24
C ASN A 87 -1.90 10.24 16.20
N GLY A 88 -1.58 9.00 16.58
CA GLY A 88 -1.15 7.98 15.63
C GLY A 88 -2.33 7.43 14.82
N GLY A 89 -2.03 6.90 13.65
CA GLY A 89 -3.01 6.26 12.78
C GLY A 89 -3.34 4.84 13.24
N ASP A 90 -4.50 4.34 12.83
CA ASP A 90 -4.95 2.98 13.17
C ASP A 90 -4.18 1.93 12.38
N GLY A 91 -4.03 0.75 12.96
CA GLY A 91 -3.46 -0.41 12.27
C GLY A 91 -4.43 -0.99 11.23
N GLY A 92 -3.89 -1.50 10.13
CA GLY A 92 -4.68 -2.13 9.08
C GLY A 92 -5.26 -3.48 9.51
N HIS A 93 -6.54 -3.69 9.21
CA HIS A 93 -7.23 -4.97 9.39
C HIS A 93 -6.77 -6.03 8.38
N VAL A 94 -6.82 -7.30 8.78
CA VAL A 94 -6.69 -8.44 7.88
C VAL A 94 -8.09 -9.01 7.64
N ILE A 95 -8.52 -9.00 6.38
CA ILE A 95 -9.88 -9.33 5.97
C ILE A 95 -9.83 -10.52 5.01
N LEU A 96 -10.55 -11.59 5.33
CA LEU A 96 -10.79 -12.69 4.41
C LEU A 96 -11.94 -12.31 3.48
N LYS A 97 -11.76 -12.49 2.17
CA LYS A 97 -12.77 -12.20 1.16
C LYS A 97 -13.03 -13.41 0.29
N ALA A 98 -14.29 -13.82 0.20
CA ALA A 98 -14.71 -14.94 -0.63
C ALA A 98 -14.66 -14.59 -2.12
N ASP A 99 -13.89 -15.34 -2.90
CA ASP A 99 -13.72 -15.15 -4.34
C ASP A 99 -14.10 -16.44 -5.09
N GLN A 100 -15.05 -16.35 -6.04
CA GLN A 100 -15.52 -17.49 -6.82
C GLN A 100 -14.44 -17.98 -7.81
N GLN A 101 -13.45 -17.15 -8.13
CA GLN A 101 -12.34 -17.55 -8.98
C GLN A 101 -11.37 -18.51 -8.29
N MET A 102 -11.38 -18.55 -6.95
CA MET A 102 -10.54 -19.46 -6.17
C MET A 102 -11.28 -20.76 -5.88
N LYS A 103 -10.63 -21.88 -6.19
CA LYS A 103 -11.19 -23.23 -5.99
C LYS A 103 -10.54 -23.99 -4.84
N SER A 104 -9.34 -23.60 -4.40
CA SER A 104 -8.54 -24.32 -3.40
C SER A 104 -7.82 -23.36 -2.45
N LEU A 105 -7.53 -23.79 -1.22
CA LEU A 105 -6.76 -23.02 -0.22
C LEU A 105 -5.24 -23.07 -0.44
N SER A 106 -4.78 -23.64 -1.55
CA SER A 106 -3.36 -23.71 -1.90
C SER A 106 -2.72 -22.33 -2.13
N SER A 107 -3.51 -21.34 -2.57
CA SER A 107 -3.08 -19.95 -2.80
C SER A 107 -2.89 -19.13 -1.51
N VAL A 108 -3.51 -19.55 -0.41
CA VAL A 108 -3.46 -18.85 0.87
C VAL A 108 -2.09 -19.05 1.51
N LEU A 109 -1.44 -18.00 1.97
CA LEU A 109 -0.15 -18.09 2.65
C LEU A 109 -0.34 -18.49 4.12
N PRO A 110 0.66 -19.11 4.77
CA PRO A 110 0.55 -19.48 6.18
C PRO A 110 0.58 -18.28 7.14
N PHE A 111 1.01 -17.10 6.68
CA PHE A 111 1.14 -15.90 7.50
C PHE A 111 0.66 -14.66 6.74
N TYR A 112 -0.14 -13.83 7.41
CA TYR A 112 -0.55 -12.51 6.93
C TYR A 112 -0.42 -11.48 8.03
N GLN A 113 0.04 -10.29 7.66
CA GLN A 113 0.20 -9.16 8.56
C GLN A 113 -0.42 -7.91 7.95
N GLY A 114 -1.26 -7.21 8.72
CA GLY A 114 -1.82 -5.91 8.36
C GLY A 114 -0.75 -4.81 8.38
N PHE A 115 -0.94 -3.77 7.59
CA PHE A 115 0.00 -2.64 7.58
C PHE A 115 -0.10 -1.85 8.89
N HIS A 116 1.04 -1.40 9.41
CA HIS A 116 1.09 -0.60 10.62
C HIS A 116 0.56 0.82 10.40
N GLY A 117 -0.06 1.40 11.42
CA GLY A 117 -0.38 2.82 11.46
C GLY A 117 0.86 3.67 11.69
N GLU A 118 0.90 4.87 11.12
CA GLU A 118 2.01 5.79 11.32
C GLU A 118 1.90 6.54 12.64
N LYS A 119 3.04 6.94 13.21
CA LYS A 119 3.07 7.75 14.42
C LYS A 119 2.54 9.16 14.17
N GLY A 120 1.93 9.75 15.20
CA GLY A 120 1.59 11.17 15.21
C GLY A 120 2.85 12.04 15.18
N GLY A 121 2.78 13.14 14.43
CA GLY A 121 3.85 14.13 14.29
C GLY A 121 3.59 15.40 15.10
N SER A 122 4.51 16.36 14.98
CA SER A 122 4.31 17.73 15.47
C SER A 122 3.41 18.53 14.56
N LYS A 123 3.08 19.77 14.95
CA LYS A 123 2.21 20.69 14.20
C LYS A 123 0.82 20.11 13.93
N ASN A 124 0.30 19.32 14.86
CA ASN A 124 -1.00 18.65 14.77
C ASN A 124 -1.09 17.65 13.62
N CYS A 125 0.04 17.06 13.23
CA CYS A 125 0.07 16.06 12.17
C CYS A 125 -0.40 14.71 12.70
N TYR A 126 -1.56 14.24 12.23
CA TYR A 126 -2.05 12.90 12.51
C TYR A 126 -1.32 11.86 11.67
N GLY A 127 -1.01 10.71 12.25
CA GLY A 127 -0.42 9.59 11.52
C GLY A 127 -1.40 8.97 10.53
N ALA A 128 -0.90 8.51 9.39
CA ALA A 128 -1.70 7.78 8.41
C ALA A 128 -2.16 6.42 8.93
N ASN A 129 -3.36 6.00 8.52
CA ASN A 129 -3.89 4.68 8.83
C ASN A 129 -3.20 3.60 7.98
N GLY A 130 -2.98 2.44 8.58
CA GLY A 130 -2.48 1.27 7.89
C GLY A 130 -3.50 0.75 6.87
N ALA A 131 -3.02 0.42 5.66
CA ALA A 131 -3.86 -0.18 4.64
C ALA A 131 -4.40 -1.56 5.07
N TYR A 132 -5.60 -1.90 4.61
CA TYR A 132 -6.20 -3.21 4.86
C TYR A 132 -5.59 -4.28 3.95
N VAL A 133 -5.46 -5.48 4.49
CA VAL A 133 -4.96 -6.63 3.74
C VAL A 133 -6.12 -7.56 3.45
N TYR A 134 -6.46 -7.68 2.17
CA TYR A 134 -7.49 -8.58 1.69
C TYR A 134 -6.87 -9.92 1.28
N VAL A 135 -7.30 -10.98 1.96
CA VAL A 135 -6.90 -12.37 1.69
C VAL A 135 -8.05 -13.05 0.97
N LYS A 136 -7.85 -13.36 -0.30
CA LYS A 136 -8.85 -14.05 -1.10
C LYS A 136 -8.91 -15.54 -0.72
N VAL A 137 -10.11 -16.04 -0.46
CA VAL A 137 -10.39 -17.44 -0.15
C VAL A 137 -11.51 -17.98 -1.05
N PRO A 138 -11.57 -19.28 -1.33
CA PRO A 138 -12.68 -19.87 -2.07
C PRO A 138 -14.02 -19.65 -1.38
N VAL A 139 -15.10 -19.63 -2.17
CA VAL A 139 -16.47 -19.66 -1.65
C VAL A 139 -16.73 -21.01 -0.96
N GLY A 140 -17.43 -21.00 0.16
CA GLY A 140 -17.66 -22.17 1.03
C GLY A 140 -16.54 -22.41 2.04
N THR A 141 -15.71 -21.42 2.35
CA THR A 141 -14.65 -21.54 3.36
C THR A 141 -15.20 -21.30 4.75
N LEU A 142 -15.07 -22.30 5.63
CA LEU A 142 -15.26 -22.20 7.07
C LEU A 142 -14.01 -21.65 7.74
N VAL A 143 -14.20 -20.66 8.60
CA VAL A 143 -13.15 -20.09 9.44
C VAL A 143 -13.35 -20.58 10.87
N LYS A 144 -12.37 -21.32 11.39
CA LYS A 144 -12.37 -21.84 12.75
C LYS A 144 -11.20 -21.30 13.57
N GLU A 145 -11.40 -21.18 14.86
CA GLU A 145 -10.36 -20.86 15.85
C GLU A 145 -10.57 -21.79 17.05
N ASP A 146 -9.54 -22.55 17.43
CA ASP A 146 -9.59 -23.52 18.54
C ASP A 146 -10.81 -24.47 18.51
N GLY A 147 -11.19 -24.92 17.32
CA GLY A 147 -12.32 -25.82 17.10
C GLY A 147 -13.71 -25.15 17.07
N LYS A 148 -13.80 -23.85 17.37
CA LYS A 148 -15.04 -23.07 17.24
C LYS A 148 -15.15 -22.46 15.85
N VAL A 149 -16.33 -22.57 15.24
CA VAL A 149 -16.62 -21.91 13.96
C VAL A 149 -16.91 -20.44 14.22
N LEU A 150 -16.10 -19.55 13.64
CA LEU A 150 -16.28 -18.11 13.76
C LEU A 150 -17.13 -17.53 12.62
N ALA A 151 -16.91 -18.02 11.40
CA ALA A 151 -17.60 -17.55 10.21
C ALA A 151 -17.66 -18.62 9.13
N ASP A 152 -18.66 -18.50 8.25
CA ASP A 152 -18.85 -19.34 7.07
C ASP A 152 -19.03 -18.44 5.84
N LEU A 153 -18.02 -18.43 4.96
CA LEU A 153 -17.98 -17.56 3.81
C LEU A 153 -18.68 -18.25 2.62
N THR A 154 -20.01 -18.12 2.55
CA THR A 154 -20.85 -18.88 1.61
C THR A 154 -21.13 -18.16 0.30
N ARG A 155 -21.04 -16.82 0.28
CA ARG A 155 -21.36 -16.01 -0.90
C ARG A 155 -20.12 -15.35 -1.47
N HIS A 156 -20.09 -15.15 -2.79
CA HIS A 156 -19.03 -14.37 -3.41
C HIS A 156 -19.04 -12.93 -2.90
N GLY A 157 -17.87 -12.40 -2.58
CA GLY A 157 -17.69 -11.04 -2.06
C GLY A 157 -17.96 -10.91 -0.56
N GLU A 158 -18.35 -11.99 0.12
CA GLU A 158 -18.50 -12.00 1.58
C GLU A 158 -17.14 -11.76 2.25
N GLU A 159 -17.13 -10.89 3.26
CA GLU A 159 -15.92 -10.43 3.94
C GLU A 159 -16.00 -10.75 5.43
N TYR A 160 -14.91 -11.26 5.99
CA TYR A 160 -14.77 -11.54 7.41
C TYR A 160 -13.47 -10.93 7.94
N ILE A 161 -13.56 -10.15 9.02
CA ILE A 161 -12.39 -9.56 9.66
C ILE A 161 -11.69 -10.65 10.48
N ALA A 162 -10.61 -11.19 9.93
CA ALA A 162 -9.83 -12.24 10.56
C ALA A 162 -9.05 -11.73 11.77
N ALA A 163 -8.43 -10.55 11.64
CA ALA A 163 -7.72 -9.89 12.72
C ALA A 163 -7.94 -8.38 12.69
N TYR A 164 -8.31 -7.82 13.85
CA TYR A 164 -8.43 -6.38 14.01
C TYR A 164 -7.03 -5.73 14.12
N GLY A 165 -6.83 -4.59 13.44
CA GLY A 165 -5.67 -3.74 13.68
C GLY A 165 -5.82 -3.01 15.02
N GLY A 166 -4.70 -2.65 15.61
CA GLY A 166 -4.67 -1.93 16.88
C GLY A 166 -5.05 -0.46 16.69
N ALA A 167 -5.69 0.12 17.70
CA ALA A 167 -6.08 1.52 17.69
C ALA A 167 -4.85 2.44 17.74
N GLY A 168 -4.94 3.58 17.04
CA GLY A 168 -3.96 4.65 17.07
C GLY A 168 -3.90 5.33 18.44
N GLY A 169 -2.67 5.54 18.93
CA GLY A 169 -2.40 6.22 20.19
C GLY A 169 -2.78 7.70 20.14
N LYS A 170 -3.17 8.27 21.28
CA LYS A 170 -3.53 9.68 21.43
C LYS A 170 -2.31 10.54 21.71
N GLY A 171 -2.16 11.62 20.95
CA GLY A 171 -1.12 12.62 21.17
C GLY A 171 -1.44 13.53 22.36
N ASN A 172 -0.47 14.34 22.77
CA ASN A 172 -0.64 15.19 23.95
C ASN A 172 -1.76 16.23 23.80
N ARG A 173 -2.02 16.72 22.58
CA ARG A 173 -3.14 17.63 22.31
C ARG A 173 -4.50 17.05 22.68
N PHE A 174 -4.68 15.73 22.60
CA PHE A 174 -5.94 15.07 22.98
C PHE A 174 -6.25 15.21 24.47
N PHE A 175 -5.23 15.28 25.33
CA PHE A 175 -5.36 15.40 26.78
C PHE A 175 -5.46 16.85 27.27
N LEU A 176 -5.62 17.82 26.36
CA LEU A 176 -5.77 19.22 26.70
C LEU A 176 -7.09 19.44 27.45
N SER A 177 -7.02 19.93 28.69
CA SER A 177 -8.17 20.28 29.51
C SER A 177 -8.06 21.71 30.03
N ASN A 178 -9.14 22.24 30.64
CA ASN A 178 -9.09 23.57 31.24
C ASN A 178 -8.11 23.63 32.42
N GLU A 179 -7.98 22.53 33.16
CA GLU A 179 -7.10 22.37 34.32
C GLU A 179 -5.64 22.15 33.90
N ASN A 180 -5.42 21.38 32.82
CA ASN A 180 -4.09 21.10 32.29
C ASN A 180 -3.94 21.63 30.85
N ARG A 181 -3.35 22.83 30.73
CA ARG A 181 -3.12 23.51 29.45
C ARG A 181 -1.88 23.04 28.69
N ALA A 182 -0.98 22.30 29.34
CA ALA A 182 0.25 21.79 28.77
C ALA A 182 0.47 20.30 29.12
N PRO A 183 -0.44 19.41 28.70
CA PRO A 183 -0.30 17.99 28.95
C PRO A 183 0.97 17.45 28.29
N THR A 184 1.74 16.69 29.06
CA THR A 184 2.88 15.89 28.58
C THR A 184 2.50 14.43 28.33
N LEU A 185 1.30 14.04 28.78
CA LEU A 185 0.76 12.69 28.61
C LEU A 185 0.49 12.40 27.13
N PHE A 186 0.87 11.21 26.69
CA PHE A 186 0.52 10.65 25.39
C PHE A 186 0.35 9.15 25.55
N THR A 187 -0.42 8.52 24.67
CA THR A 187 -0.64 7.06 24.70
C THR A 187 0.05 6.39 23.51
N PRO A 188 0.72 5.25 23.72
CA PRO A 188 1.23 4.45 22.62
C PRO A 188 0.07 3.85 21.83
N GLY A 189 0.34 3.46 20.57
CA GLY A 189 -0.64 2.72 19.77
C GLY A 189 -0.77 1.29 20.26
N GLU A 190 -1.97 0.75 20.15
CA GLU A 190 -2.29 -0.59 20.60
C GLU A 190 -1.69 -1.65 19.66
N PRO A 191 -1.30 -2.82 20.19
CA PRO A 191 -0.92 -3.95 19.35
C PRO A 191 -2.12 -4.41 18.52
N GLY A 192 -1.85 -4.84 17.28
CA GLY A 192 -2.86 -5.51 16.48
C GLY A 192 -3.21 -6.87 17.07
N GLN A 193 -4.42 -7.34 16.79
CA GLN A 193 -4.85 -8.66 17.24
C GLN A 193 -4.08 -9.75 16.51
N GLU A 194 -3.63 -10.75 17.25
CA GLU A 194 -2.99 -11.94 16.69
C GLU A 194 -3.89 -13.15 16.90
N ARG A 195 -4.13 -13.90 15.82
CA ARG A 195 -4.96 -15.11 15.82
C ARG A 195 -4.37 -16.20 14.93
N VAL A 196 -4.67 -17.45 15.26
CA VAL A 196 -4.38 -18.60 14.41
C VAL A 196 -5.70 -19.19 13.96
N LEU A 197 -5.97 -19.10 12.66
CA LEU A 197 -7.22 -19.54 12.06
C LEU A 197 -7.02 -20.84 11.29
N HIS A 198 -7.95 -21.76 11.45
CA HIS A 198 -8.06 -22.97 10.65
C HIS A 198 -9.12 -22.76 9.58
N LEU A 199 -8.70 -22.74 8.33
CA LEU A 199 -9.57 -22.62 7.17
C LEU A 199 -9.89 -24.02 6.65
N GLU A 200 -11.17 -24.31 6.48
CA GLU A 200 -11.67 -25.56 5.92
C GLU A 200 -12.64 -25.28 4.78
N LEU A 201 -12.48 -25.95 3.64
CA LEU A 201 -13.40 -25.83 2.53
C LEU A 201 -14.56 -26.82 2.69
N LYS A 202 -15.81 -26.33 2.65
CA LYS A 202 -17.00 -27.17 2.51
C LYS A 202 -17.10 -27.63 1.05
N THR A 203 -16.26 -28.58 0.66
CA THR A 203 -16.19 -29.03 -0.72
C THR A 203 -17.40 -29.92 -1.04
N THR A 204 -18.26 -29.48 -1.98
CA THR A 204 -19.11 -30.42 -2.73
C THR A 204 -18.25 -30.93 -3.90
N ALA A 205 -18.07 -32.24 -4.02
CA ALA A 205 -17.19 -32.83 -5.03
C ALA A 205 -17.55 -32.31 -6.44
N HIS A 206 -16.58 -31.72 -7.13
CA HIS A 206 -16.76 -31.23 -8.51
C HIS A 206 -16.61 -32.34 -9.57
N ALA A 207 -16.02 -33.48 -9.18
CA ALA A 207 -15.91 -34.65 -10.02
C ALA A 207 -16.31 -35.87 -9.17
N GLY A 208 -17.52 -36.38 -9.40
CA GLY A 208 -17.86 -37.74 -9.01
C GLY A 208 -17.17 -38.69 -9.98
N LEU A 209 -16.46 -39.68 -9.46
CA LEU A 209 -16.02 -40.80 -10.28
C LEU A 209 -17.28 -41.54 -10.75
N VAL A 210 -17.45 -41.73 -12.05
CA VAL A 210 -18.45 -42.63 -12.65
C VAL A 210 -17.74 -43.88 -13.11
#